data_AF-A0AB36EZ49-F1
#
_entry.id   AF-A0AB36EZ49-F1
#
_cell.length_a   1.000
_cell.length_b   1.000
_cell.length_c   1.000
_cell.angle_alpha   90.00
_cell.angle_beta   90.00
_cell.angle_gamma   90.00
#
_symmetry.space_group_name_H-M   'P 1'
#
loop_
_entity.id
_entity.type
_entity.pdbx_description
1 polymer ?
#
loop_
_entity_poly.entity_id
_entity_poly.type
_entity_poly.pdbx_seq_one_letter_code
_entity_poly.pdbx_strand_id
1 'polypeptide(L)'
;MAEGVTDRALHLLELTSLKDLAEVNSKEYVRWQSIKRGKARFGADELEKLGRFYPQFRWWLLTGEVLPEAGQTRPIDVPPPDA
;
A
#
# COMPACT_ATOMS: atom_id res chain seq x y z
N MET A 1 -18.21 -2.07 -5.18
CA MET A 1 -18.12 -2.12 -3.71
C MET A 1 -17.38 -0.88 -3.27
N ALA A 2 -17.73 -0.23 -2.16
CA ALA A 2 -16.96 0.90 -1.67
C ALA A 2 -15.56 0.39 -1.26
N GLU A 3 -14.50 0.81 -1.95
CA GLU A 3 -13.13 0.42 -1.61
C GLU A 3 -12.75 1.02 -0.25
N GLY A 4 -12.69 0.16 0.77
CA GLY A 4 -12.25 0.55 2.10
C GLY A 4 -10.77 0.95 2.09
N VAL A 5 -10.33 1.57 3.18
CA VAL A 5 -8.91 1.89 3.40
C VAL A 5 -8.02 0.65 3.21
N THR A 6 -8.49 -0.51 3.67
CA THR A 6 -7.78 -1.78 3.52
C THR A 6 -7.63 -2.18 2.06
N ASP A 7 -8.68 -2.04 1.24
CA ASP A 7 -8.63 -2.41 -0.18
C ASP A 7 -7.62 -1.54 -0.94
N ARG A 8 -7.66 -0.23 -0.70
CA ARG A 8 -6.70 0.73 -1.27
C ARG A 8 -5.26 0.45 -0.84
N ALA A 9 -5.05 0.14 0.45
CA ALA A 9 -3.74 -0.19 0.97
C ALA A 9 -3.19 -1.50 0.39
N LEU A 10 -4.05 -2.52 0.23
CA LEU A 10 -3.66 -3.78 -0.42
C LEU A 10 -3.35 -3.57 -1.90
N HIS A 11 -4.14 -2.77 -2.63
CA HIS A 11 -3.85 -2.40 -4.01
C HIS A 11 -2.46 -1.74 -4.13
N LEU A 12 -2.16 -0.77 -3.26
CA LEU A 12 -0.85 -0.14 -3.24
C LEU A 12 0.28 -1.13 -2.87
N LEU A 13 0.04 -2.04 -1.93
CA LEU A 13 0.99 -3.10 -1.57
C LEU A 13 1.26 -4.08 -2.72
N GLU A 14 0.28 -4.32 -3.60
CA GLU A 14 0.50 -5.13 -4.81
C GLU A 14 1.51 -4.47 -5.76
N LEU A 15 1.40 -3.16 -5.94
CA LEU A 15 2.33 -2.34 -6.74
C LEU A 15 3.70 -2.13 -6.07
N THR A 16 3.85 -2.50 -4.79
CA THR A 16 5.07 -2.27 -4.02
C THR A 16 5.97 -3.49 -4.00
N SER A 17 7.27 -3.30 -4.25
CA SER A 17 8.30 -4.31 -4.00
C SER A 17 8.51 -4.47 -2.48
N LEU A 18 8.32 -5.67 -1.96
CA LEU A 18 8.49 -5.94 -0.52
C LEU A 18 9.92 -5.73 -0.02
N LYS A 19 10.90 -5.78 -0.92
CA LYS A 19 12.32 -5.53 -0.61
C LYS A 19 12.58 -4.07 -0.27
N ASP A 20 11.72 -3.16 -0.73
CA ASP A 20 11.86 -1.73 -0.48
C ASP A 20 11.19 -1.35 0.85
N LEU A 21 10.19 -2.13 1.28
CA LEU A 21 9.50 -1.95 2.56
C LEU A 21 10.27 -2.54 3.75
N ALA A 22 11.06 -3.60 3.53
CA ALA A 22 11.76 -4.29 4.60
C ALA A 22 12.96 -5.09 4.10
N GLU A 23 13.95 -5.25 4.98
CA GLU A 23 15.09 -6.15 4.73
C GLU A 23 14.61 -7.58 4.47
N VAL A 24 15.14 -8.20 3.41
CA VAL A 24 14.76 -9.55 2.99
C VAL A 24 14.95 -10.55 4.13
N ASN A 25 13.96 -11.43 4.34
CA ASN A 25 13.91 -12.42 5.42
C ASN A 25 13.79 -11.85 6.85
N SER A 26 13.72 -10.53 7.04
CA SER A 26 13.39 -9.96 8.34
C SER A 26 11.96 -10.34 8.77
N LYS A 27 11.68 -10.22 10.08
CA LYS A 27 10.32 -10.41 10.63
C LYS A 27 9.29 -9.54 9.90
N GLU A 28 9.67 -8.31 9.56
CA GLU A 28 8.80 -7.37 8.86
C GLU A 28 8.56 -7.77 7.40
N TYR A 29 9.59 -8.24 6.70
CA TYR A 29 9.43 -8.77 5.35
C TYR A 29 8.48 -9.97 5.30
N VAL A 30 8.60 -10.90 6.25
CA VAL A 30 7.69 -12.07 6.38
C VAL A 30 6.26 -11.63 6.72
N ARG A 31 6.10 -10.57 7.54
CA ARG A 31 4.80 -9.96 7.84
C ARG A 31 4.16 -9.42 6.56
N TRP A 32 4.88 -8.62 5.78
CA TRP A 32 4.40 -8.09 4.51
C TRP A 32 4.05 -9.18 3.50
N GLN A 33 4.88 -10.23 3.39
CA GLN A 33 4.57 -11.40 2.56
C GLN A 33 3.27 -12.10 2.99
N SER A 34 3.06 -12.25 4.30
CA SER A 34 1.84 -12.88 4.83
C SER A 34 0.59 -12.06 4.51
N ILE A 35 0.69 -10.73 4.58
CA ILE A 35 -0.40 -9.82 4.21
C ILE A 35 -0.69 -9.88 2.71
N LYS A 36 0.34 -9.75 1.86
CA LYS A 36 0.21 -9.81 0.40
C LYS A 36 -0.41 -11.13 -0.08
N ARG A 37 -0.13 -12.23 0.61
CA ARG A 37 -0.71 -13.57 0.35
C ARG A 37 -2.08 -13.80 0.99
N GLY A 38 -2.68 -12.81 1.65
CA GLY A 38 -3.95 -12.93 2.35
C GLY A 38 -3.93 -13.85 3.59
N LYS A 39 -2.74 -14.24 4.06
CA LYS A 39 -2.57 -15.11 5.25
C LYS A 39 -2.63 -14.34 6.57
N ALA A 40 -2.52 -13.01 6.51
CA ALA A 40 -2.64 -12.14 7.67
C ALA A 40 -3.38 -10.86 7.30
N ARG A 41 -4.07 -10.26 8.28
CA ARG A 41 -4.79 -9.01 8.09
C ARG A 41 -3.83 -7.83 8.03
N PHE A 42 -4.20 -6.85 7.20
CA PHE A 42 -3.61 -5.52 7.17
C PHE A 42 -4.20 -4.68 8.31
N GLY A 43 -3.36 -4.00 9.08
CA GLY A 43 -3.76 -3.18 10.23
C GLY A 43 -3.26 -1.74 10.17
N ALA A 44 -3.45 -1.01 11.28
CA ALA A 44 -3.05 0.39 11.40
C ALA A 44 -1.52 0.60 11.31
N ASP A 45 -0.73 -0.29 11.91
CA ASP A 45 0.74 -0.22 11.85
C ASP A 45 1.24 -0.33 10.40
N GLU A 46 0.63 -1.22 9.62
CA GLU A 46 0.96 -1.37 8.20
C GLU A 46 0.47 -0.17 7.38
N LEU A 47 -0.70 0.39 7.70
CA LEU A 47 -1.18 1.63 7.07
C LEU A 47 -0.19 2.77 7.28
N GLU A 48 0.30 2.95 8.51
CA GLU A 48 1.23 4.02 8.86
C GLU A 48 2.56 3.84 8.12
N LYS A 49 3.11 2.63 8.10
CA LYS A 49 4.36 2.33 7.39
C LYS A 49 4.22 2.57 5.89
N LEU A 50 3.14 2.09 5.28
CA LEU A 50 2.87 2.28 3.86
C LEU A 50 2.67 3.77 3.53
N GLY A 51 1.98 4.51 4.41
CA GLY A 51 1.81 5.96 4.26
C GLY A 51 3.10 6.77 4.43
N ARG A 52 4.05 6.30 5.26
CA ARG A 52 5.40 6.90 5.36
C ARG A 52 6.21 6.63 4.10
N PHE A 53 6.07 5.45 3.52
CA PHE A 53 6.76 5.06 2.28
C PHE A 53 6.19 5.79 1.05
N TYR A 54 4.86 6.00 1.01
CA TYR A 54 4.16 6.75 -0.03
C TYR A 54 3.47 8.01 0.52
N PRO A 55 4.25 9.04 0.90
CA PRO A 55 3.70 10.25 1.51
C PRO A 55 2.70 11.00 0.61
N GLN A 56 2.80 10.83 -0.70
CA GLN A 56 1.94 11.42 -1.73
C GLN A 56 0.59 10.70 -1.87
N PHE A 57 0.43 9.49 -1.32
CA PHE A 57 -0.82 8.73 -1.40
C PHE A 57 -1.59 8.73 -0.08
N ARG A 58 -1.11 9.44 0.96
CA ARG A 58 -1.71 9.39 2.31
C ARG A 58 -3.16 9.87 2.35
N TRP A 59 -3.48 10.95 1.63
CA TRP A 59 -4.86 11.42 1.53
C TRP A 59 -5.74 10.34 0.89
N TRP A 60 -5.33 9.83 -0.27
CA TRP A 60 -6.05 8.78 -0.98
C TRP A 60 -6.18 7.50 -0.16
N LEU A 61 -5.16 7.09 0.60
CA LEU A 61 -5.23 5.92 1.47
C LEU A 61 -6.27 6.09 2.58
N LEU A 62 -6.43 7.29 3.14
CA LEU A 62 -7.36 7.53 4.25
C LEU A 62 -8.77 7.84 3.76
N THR A 63 -8.91 8.77 2.83
CA THR A 63 -10.21 9.34 2.41
C THR A 63 -10.79 8.68 1.17
N GLY A 64 -9.93 8.16 0.29
CA GLY A 64 -10.32 7.62 -1.03
C GLY A 64 -10.37 8.70 -2.10
N GLU A 65 -10.11 9.94 -1.72
CA GLU A 65 -10.10 11.10 -2.59
C GLU A 65 -8.66 11.46 -2.99
N VAL A 66 -8.51 12.40 -3.92
CA VAL A 66 -7.22 13.00 -4.27
C VAL A 66 -7.25 14.50 -3.95
N LEU A 67 -6.09 15.07 -3.63
CA LEU A 67 -5.93 16.51 -3.40
C LEU A 67 -4.67 16.99 -4.17
N PRO A 68 -4.75 17.08 -5.50
CA PRO A 68 -3.58 17.34 -6.36
C PRO A 68 -2.85 18.66 -6.04
N GLU A 69 -3.57 19.68 -5.63
CA GLU A 69 -3.04 20.99 -5.21
C GLU A 69 -2.12 20.91 -3.99
N ALA A 70 -2.27 19.86 -3.16
CA ALA A 70 -1.40 19.55 -2.03
C ALA A 70 -0.39 18.44 -2.35
N GLY A 71 -0.24 18.06 -3.63
CA GLY A 71 0.63 16.96 -4.07
C GLY A 71 0.13 15.57 -3.61
N GLN A 72 -1.13 15.46 -3.19
CA GLN A 72 -1.72 14.20 -2.75
C GLN A 72 -2.49 13.56 -3.91
N THR A 73 -2.02 12.42 -4.37
CA THR A 73 -2.55 11.73 -5.55
C THR A 73 -2.90 10.29 -5.21
N ARG A 74 -3.17 9.50 -6.24
CA ARG A 74 -3.41 8.06 -6.15
C ARG A 74 -2.42 7.34 -7.07
N PRO A 75 -2.13 6.04 -6.84
CA PRO A 75 -1.42 5.26 -7.83
C PRO A 75 -2.18 5.31 -9.17
N ILE A 76 -1.45 5.49 -10.26
CA ILE A 76 -1.98 5.28 -11.60
C ILE A 76 -1.82 3.78 -11.83
N ASP A 77 -2.91 3.10 -12.15
CA ASP A 77 -2.87 1.70 -12.59
C ASP A 77 -1.99 1.61 -13.84
N VAL A 78 -0.71 1.28 -13.64
CA VAL A 78 0.15 0.83 -14.72
C VAL A 78 -0.09 -0.68 -14.74
N PRO A 79 -0.75 -1.24 -15.78
CA PRO A 79 -0.91 -2.67 -15.87
C PRO A 79 0.48 -3.32 -15.76
N PRO A 80 0.62 -4.47 -15.09
CA PRO A 80 1.89 -5.19 -15.04
C PRO A 80 2.42 -5.34 -16.48
N PRO A 81 3.71 -5.11 -16.74
CA PRO A 81 4.26 -5.18 -18.10
C PRO A 81 4.16 -6.55 -18.77
N ASP A 82 3.54 -7.56 -18.14
CA ASP A 82 3.26 -8.88 -18.71
C ASP A 82 1.95 -9.46 -18.11
N ALA A 83 0.79 -9.04 -18.64
CA ALA A 83 -0.50 -9.70 -18.45
C ALA A 83 -0.98 -10.32 -19.77
#